data_AF-A0AAN6TYX3-F1
#
_entry.id   AF-A0AAN6TYX3-F1
#
_cell.length_a   1.000
_cell.length_b   1.000
_cell.length_c   1.000
_cell.angle_alpha   90.00
_cell.angle_beta   90.00
_cell.angle_gamma   90.00
#
_symmetry.space_group_name_H-M   'P 1'
#
loop_
_entity.id
_entity.type
_entity.pdbx_description
1 polymer ?
#
loop_
_entity_poly.entity_id
_entity_poly.type
_entity_poly.pdbx_seq_one_letter_code
_entity_poly.pdbx_strand_id
1 'polypeptide(L)'
;EAVLQAPNRAEVWSRSQRPRSVAMTGPRFEQTDFALQPRPYAAIDLIHQQPVRWTHDRVVACDGGGGPTGHPKIFINTDKPEIATCGYCGLPFANEHHRKHLESLPETSYPL
;
A
#
# COMPACT_ATOMS: atom_id res chain seq x y z
N GLU A 1 -1.97 -20.35 17.00
CA GLU A 1 -2.13 -19.12 16.22
C GLU A 1 -1.54 -19.36 14.83
N ALA A 2 -2.17 -18.88 13.76
CA ALA A 2 -1.64 -19.08 12.40
C ALA A 2 -0.39 -18.22 12.20
N VAL A 3 0.67 -18.78 11.58
CA VAL A 3 1.90 -18.02 11.29
C VAL A 3 1.62 -17.06 10.14
N LEU A 4 1.37 -15.78 10.48
CA LEU A 4 1.16 -14.72 9.51
C LEU A 4 2.48 -14.27 8.86
N GLN A 5 2.41 -13.80 7.60
CA GLN A 5 3.56 -13.25 6.90
C GLN A 5 4.09 -11.96 7.57
N ALA A 6 3.18 -11.08 8.00
CA ALA A 6 3.42 -9.86 8.76
C ALA A 6 2.40 -9.74 9.92
N PRO A 7 2.55 -8.84 10.89
CA PRO A 7 1.56 -8.66 11.96
C PRO A 7 0.16 -8.32 11.45
N ASN A 8 0.06 -7.59 10.34
CA ASN A 8 -1.19 -7.15 9.70
C ASN A 8 -1.59 -7.97 8.46
N ARG A 9 -0.79 -8.96 8.03
CA ARG A 9 -1.02 -9.70 6.79
C ARG A 9 -0.70 -11.17 6.90
N ALA A 10 -1.67 -12.03 6.59
CA ALA A 10 -1.47 -13.48 6.55
C ALA A 10 -0.67 -13.92 5.32
N GLU A 11 -1.01 -13.39 4.15
CA GLU A 11 -0.55 -13.89 2.86
C GLU A 11 0.72 -13.19 2.34
N VAL A 12 1.38 -13.85 1.38
CA VAL A 12 2.45 -13.25 0.57
C VAL A 12 1.90 -12.16 -0.37
N TRP A 13 2.76 -11.27 -0.85
CA TRP A 13 2.40 -10.17 -1.76
C TRP A 13 3.33 -10.07 -2.97
N SER A 14 4.22 -11.04 -3.18
CA SER A 14 4.97 -11.16 -4.44
C SER A 14 5.12 -12.62 -4.85
N ARG A 15 5.21 -12.87 -6.16
CA ARG A 15 5.23 -14.23 -6.73
C ARG A 15 6.42 -15.06 -6.26
N SER A 16 7.56 -14.42 -5.99
CA SER A 16 8.79 -15.07 -5.53
C SER A 16 8.95 -15.06 -4.01
N GLN A 17 8.02 -14.48 -3.26
CA GLN A 17 8.10 -14.43 -1.81
C GLN A 17 7.77 -15.80 -1.21
N ARG A 18 8.66 -16.30 -0.35
CA ARG A 18 8.40 -17.52 0.43
C ARG A 18 7.47 -17.21 1.62
N PRO A 19 6.45 -18.04 1.87
CA PRO A 19 5.65 -17.96 3.08
C PRO A 19 6.54 -18.11 4.34
N ARG A 20 6.23 -17.35 5.39
CA ARG A 20 7.00 -17.33 6.64
C ARG A 20 7.07 -18.71 7.30
N SER A 21 5.97 -19.46 7.23
CA SER A 21 5.88 -20.86 7.69
C SER A 21 6.90 -21.80 7.03
N VAL A 22 7.40 -21.46 5.84
CA VAL A 22 8.41 -22.25 5.10
C VAL A 22 9.79 -21.59 5.17
N ALA A 23 9.86 -20.27 5.29
CA ALA A 23 11.13 -19.52 5.31
C ALA A 23 11.83 -19.56 6.67
N MET A 24 11.07 -19.68 7.76
CA MET A 24 11.57 -19.66 9.13
C MET A 24 11.59 -21.04 9.80
N THR A 25 12.12 -22.03 9.07
CA THR A 25 12.24 -23.42 9.54
C THR A 25 13.69 -23.90 9.40
N GLY A 26 14.03 -24.97 10.12
CA GLY A 26 15.34 -25.63 10.08
C GLY A 26 16.30 -25.22 11.20
N PRO A 27 17.50 -25.82 11.23
CA PRO A 27 18.40 -25.76 12.39
C PRO A 27 18.81 -24.35 12.82
N ARG A 28 18.86 -23.39 11.90
CA ARG A 28 19.18 -21.98 12.22
C ARG A 28 18.18 -21.35 13.18
N PHE A 29 16.93 -21.78 13.15
CA PHE A 29 15.86 -21.23 13.97
C PHE A 29 15.57 -22.08 15.22
N GLU A 30 16.31 -23.17 15.41
CA GLU A 30 16.24 -23.96 16.63
C GLU A 30 16.74 -23.11 17.81
N GLN A 31 16.00 -23.10 18.92
CA GLN A 31 16.26 -22.26 20.10
C GLN A 31 16.26 -20.74 19.83
N THR A 32 15.73 -20.29 18.68
CA THR A 32 15.53 -18.86 18.42
C THR A 32 14.21 -18.40 19.03
N ASP A 33 14.25 -17.32 19.83
CA ASP A 33 13.04 -16.65 20.28
C ASP A 33 12.46 -15.81 19.13
N PHE A 34 11.35 -16.29 18.57
CA PHE A 34 10.62 -15.65 17.49
C PHE A 34 9.95 -14.33 17.87
N ALA A 35 9.67 -14.10 19.16
CA ALA A 35 9.07 -12.85 19.62
C ALA A 35 10.01 -11.66 19.47
N LEU A 36 11.32 -11.91 19.48
CA LEU A 36 12.37 -10.89 19.36
C LEU A 36 12.89 -10.71 17.92
N GLN A 37 12.43 -11.55 16.98
CA GLN A 37 12.86 -11.44 15.59
C GLN A 37 12.14 -10.30 14.86
N PRO A 38 12.79 -9.62 13.90
CA PRO A 38 12.15 -8.59 13.09
C PRO A 38 10.85 -9.07 12.44
N ARG A 39 9.76 -8.36 12.75
CA ARG A 39 8.41 -8.65 12.22
C ARG A 39 7.70 -7.33 11.88
N PRO A 40 8.19 -6.58 10.87
CA PRO A 40 7.59 -5.30 10.49
C PRO A 40 6.20 -5.51 9.86
N TYR A 41 5.40 -4.45 9.89
CA TYR A 41 4.11 -4.40 9.22
C TYR A 41 4.28 -4.40 7.70
N ALA A 42 3.37 -5.06 7.00
CA ALA A 42 3.31 -5.06 5.55
C ALA A 42 2.76 -3.72 5.05
N ALA A 43 3.58 -2.97 4.31
CA ALA A 43 3.23 -1.65 3.80
C ALA A 43 2.03 -1.67 2.84
N ILE A 44 1.80 -2.78 2.13
CA ILE A 44 0.66 -2.95 1.20
C ILE A 44 -0.69 -2.78 1.89
N ASP A 45 -0.85 -3.27 3.12
CA ASP A 45 -2.12 -3.10 3.84
C ASP A 45 -2.19 -1.74 4.54
N LEU A 46 -1.04 -1.11 4.86
CA LEU A 46 -1.00 0.23 5.43
C LEU A 46 -1.38 1.29 4.40
N ILE A 47 -0.92 1.16 3.15
CA ILE A 47 -1.23 2.14 2.10
C ILE A 47 -2.70 2.07 1.67
N HIS A 48 -3.31 0.88 1.65
CA HIS A 48 -4.74 0.73 1.39
C HIS A 48 -5.65 1.19 2.54
N GLN A 49 -5.09 1.61 3.69
CA GLN A 49 -5.84 2.32 4.72
C GLN A 49 -5.88 3.83 4.48
N GLN A 50 -5.03 4.37 3.60
CA GLN A 50 -5.01 5.80 3.30
C GLN A 50 -6.25 6.18 2.46
N PRO A 51 -6.98 7.24 2.82
CA PRO A 51 -8.13 7.68 2.06
C PRO A 51 -7.71 8.29 0.73
N VAL A 52 -8.60 8.19 -0.27
CA VAL A 52 -8.45 8.87 -1.56
C VAL A 52 -8.35 10.38 -1.36
N ARG A 53 -7.33 10.98 -1.97
CA ARG A 53 -7.16 12.43 -1.99
C ARG A 53 -7.88 13.00 -3.21
N TRP A 54 -9.00 13.65 -2.94
CA TRP A 54 -9.81 14.28 -3.97
C TRP A 54 -9.18 15.58 -4.47
N THR A 55 -9.24 15.78 -5.78
CA THR A 55 -8.78 17.00 -6.45
C THR A 55 -9.82 17.51 -7.44
N HIS A 56 -9.83 18.83 -7.67
CA HIS A 56 -10.58 19.42 -8.79
C HIS A 56 -9.71 19.59 -10.04
N ASP A 57 -8.39 19.52 -9.88
CA ASP A 57 -7.44 19.69 -10.98
C ASP A 57 -7.34 18.41 -11.82
N ARG A 58 -6.96 18.61 -13.08
CA ARG A 58 -6.70 17.51 -14.02
C ARG A 58 -5.43 16.72 -13.70
N VAL A 59 -4.45 17.41 -13.11
CA VAL A 59 -3.12 16.87 -12.84
C VAL A 59 -2.72 17.24 -11.42
N VAL A 60 -2.31 16.24 -10.63
CA VAL A 60 -1.82 16.45 -9.26
C VAL A 60 -0.30 16.33 -9.24
N ALA A 61 0.37 17.24 -8.53
CA ALA A 61 1.79 17.12 -8.23
C ALA A 61 1.99 16.37 -6.89
N CYS A 62 2.82 15.33 -6.90
CA CYS A 62 3.18 14.58 -5.70
C CYS A 62 4.69 14.50 -5.55
N ASP A 63 5.22 14.89 -4.39
CA ASP A 63 6.64 14.82 -4.03
C ASP A 63 6.88 13.96 -2.77
N GLY A 64 5.85 13.27 -2.28
CA GLY A 64 5.93 12.45 -1.06
C GLY A 64 5.91 13.25 0.25
N GLY A 65 5.87 14.59 0.19
CA GLY A 65 5.91 15.46 1.36
C GLY A 65 7.34 15.70 1.89
N GLY A 66 7.53 16.82 2.59
CA GLY A 66 8.82 17.19 3.18
C GLY A 66 9.86 17.72 2.17
N GLY A 67 9.44 18.01 0.93
CA GLY A 67 10.32 18.55 -0.11
C GLY A 67 11.45 17.57 -0.43
N PRO A 68 12.73 17.91 -0.17
CA PRO A 68 13.87 17.02 -0.47
C PRO A 68 13.86 15.69 0.28
N THR A 69 13.12 15.54 1.38
CA THR A 69 13.04 14.28 2.14
C THR A 69 12.02 13.29 1.58
N GLY A 70 11.25 13.71 0.58
CA GLY A 70 10.29 12.87 -0.12
C GLY A 70 10.90 12.17 -1.34
N HIS A 71 10.08 11.95 -2.36
CA HIS A 71 10.51 11.40 -3.65
C HIS A 71 10.55 12.51 -4.71
N PRO A 72 11.16 12.27 -5.89
CA PRO A 72 11.13 13.23 -6.99
C PRO A 72 9.69 13.65 -7.31
N LYS A 73 9.47 14.95 -7.49
CA LYS A 73 8.15 15.48 -7.85
C LYS A 73 7.68 14.85 -9.16
N ILE A 74 6.53 14.19 -9.12
CA ILE A 74 5.85 13.66 -10.30
C ILE A 74 4.48 14.31 -10.48
N PHE A 75 3.96 14.18 -11.68
CA PHE A 75 2.64 14.67 -12.07
C PHE A 75 1.75 13.48 -12.45
N ILE A 76 0.60 13.38 -11.81
CA ILE A 76 -0.34 12.26 -11.92
C ILE A 76 -1.59 12.76 -12.63
N ASN A 77 -2.00 12.08 -13.70
CA ASN A 77 -3.23 12.42 -14.43
C ASN A 77 -4.45 11.82 -13.71
N THR A 78 -5.45 12.64 -13.42
CA THR A 78 -6.72 12.25 -12.78
C THR A 78 -7.94 12.45 -13.71
N ASP A 79 -7.74 12.57 -15.02
CA ASP A 79 -8.79 12.69 -16.04
C ASP A 79 -9.71 11.47 -16.11
N LYS A 80 -9.18 10.28 -15.83
CA LYS A 80 -9.92 9.03 -15.93
C LYS A 80 -10.82 8.84 -14.70
N PRO A 81 -11.96 8.15 -14.83
CA PRO A 81 -12.84 7.82 -13.71
C PRO A 81 -12.27 6.66 -12.88
N GLU A 82 -11.03 6.80 -12.40
CA GLU A 82 -10.30 5.80 -11.63
C GLU A 82 -9.53 6.46 -10.48
N ILE A 83 -9.13 5.65 -9.49
CA ILE A 83 -8.21 6.09 -8.44
C ILE A 83 -6.78 5.97 -8.99
N ALA A 84 -6.17 7.11 -9.32
CA ALA A 84 -4.80 7.19 -9.78
C ALA A 84 -3.84 7.16 -8.58
N THR A 85 -2.82 6.32 -8.62
CA THR A 85 -1.87 6.15 -7.51
C THR A 85 -0.50 6.77 -7.84
N CYS A 86 0.16 7.33 -6.83
CA CYS A 86 1.54 7.76 -6.98
C CYS A 86 2.47 6.54 -7.10
N GLY A 87 3.28 6.49 -8.16
CA GLY A 87 4.21 5.37 -8.39
C GLY A 87 5.36 5.24 -7.38
N TYR A 88 5.55 6.22 -6.49
CA TYR A 88 6.57 6.17 -5.43
C TYR A 88 5.95 5.83 -4.07
N CYS A 89 5.13 6.72 -3.52
CA CYS A 89 4.57 6.55 -2.17
C CYS A 89 3.25 5.76 -2.13
N GLY A 90 2.63 5.46 -3.28
CA GLY A 90 1.37 4.73 -3.36
C GLY A 90 0.13 5.53 -2.95
N LEU A 91 0.28 6.83 -2.65
CA LEU A 91 -0.86 7.66 -2.25
C LEU A 91 -1.93 7.70 -3.35
N PRO A 92 -3.22 7.49 -3.00
CA PRO A 92 -4.32 7.50 -3.96
C PRO A 92 -4.86 8.92 -4.20
N PHE A 93 -5.16 9.22 -5.46
CA PHE A 93 -5.75 10.48 -5.92
C PHE A 93 -6.90 10.20 -6.89
N ALA A 94 -7.95 11.02 -6.84
CA ALA A 94 -9.06 10.96 -7.81
C ALA A 94 -9.63 12.35 -8.05
N ASN A 95 -10.22 12.57 -9.23
CA ASN A 95 -10.88 13.83 -9.52
C ASN A 95 -12.33 13.81 -9.01
N GLU A 96 -12.75 14.90 -8.34
CA GLU A 96 -14.09 15.06 -7.75
C GLU A 96 -15.21 14.89 -8.79
N HIS A 97 -14.96 15.26 -10.05
CA HIS A 97 -15.90 15.07 -11.17
C HIS A 97 -16.37 13.61 -11.31
N HIS A 98 -15.52 12.65 -10.96
CA HIS A 98 -15.79 11.21 -11.08
C HIS A 98 -16.28 10.57 -9.79
N ARG A 99 -16.47 11.36 -8.71
CA ARG A 99 -16.81 10.85 -7.38
C ARG A 99 -18.06 9.96 -7.37
N LYS A 100 -19.15 10.41 -8.00
CA LYS A 100 -20.39 9.63 -8.10
C LYS A 100 -20.19 8.29 -8.78
N HIS A 101 -19.31 8.22 -9.79
CA HIS A 101 -19.01 6.95 -10.45
C HIS A 101 -18.21 6.05 -9.53
N LEU A 102 -17.17 6.57 -8.87
CA LEU A 102 -16.32 5.80 -7.95
C LEU A 102 -17.11 5.27 -6.75
N GLU A 103 -18.00 6.07 -6.17
CA GLU A 103 -18.90 5.67 -5.08
C GLU A 103 -19.96 4.64 -5.52
N SER A 104 -20.26 4.56 -6.82
CA SER A 104 -21.19 3.55 -7.36
C SER A 104 -20.56 2.18 -7.57
N LEU A 105 -19.22 2.07 -7.52
CA LEU A 105 -18.52 0.81 -7.67
C LEU A 105 -18.78 -0.09 -6.44
N PRO A 106 -18.92 -1.41 -6.64
CA PRO A 106 -19.16 -2.34 -5.52
C PRO A 106 -17.97 -2.42 -4.55
N GLU A 107 -16.76 -2.16 -5.05
CA GLU A 107 -15.53 -2.17 -4.29
C GLU A 107 -14.52 -1.19 -4.90
N THR A 108 -13.72 -0.56 -4.06
CA THR A 108 -12.61 0.31 -4.45
C THR A 108 -11.32 -0.12 -3.77
N SER A 109 -10.18 0.02 -4.44
CA SER A 109 -8.87 -0.35 -3.89
C SER A 109 -8.46 0.48 -2.66
N TYR A 110 -9.08 1.64 -2.48
CA TYR A 110 -8.82 2.56 -1.37
C TYR A 110 -10.15 3.08 -0.79
N PRO A 111 -10.19 3.44 0.51
CA PRO A 111 -11.32 4.13 1.12
C PRO A 111 -11.59 5.48 0.43
N LEU A 112 -12.84 5.72 0.03
CA LEU A 112 -13.29 6.96 -0.62
C LEU A 112 -13.54 8.12 0.35
#